data_AF-A0A4W5JPA5-F1
#
_entry.id   AF-A0A4W5JPA5-F1
#
_cell.length_a   1.000
_cell.length_b   1.000
_cell.length_c   1.000
_cell.angle_alpha   90.00
_cell.angle_beta   90.00
_cell.angle_gamma   90.00
#
_symmetry.space_group_name_H-M   'P 1'
#
loop_
_entity.id
_entity.type
_entity.pdbx_description
1 polymer ?
#
loop_
_entity_poly.entity_id
_entity_poly.type
_entity_poly.pdbx_seq_one_letter_code
_entity_poly.pdbx_strand_id
1 'polypeptide(L)'
;MSGRQLCSKRYREFAILNQNLKREFASYTFPKIPGKWPFSLSEQQLDARRRGLEEYLERVCSVRVIGESDIMQEFLSESDENYNGVSDVELRIALPDKTTISVRVRKNSTTDQVYQALVMKVGMDSIMASYFALFEVINHSFVRKLAPNEFPHKLYVQNYTSAVPGTCLALRKWLFTSQEEELLRDKPLAVHYCFHQVRALSTVAPTICWSSPWPAVQKKYQPMQRSMRLNFNFLEFSPLDNTICSTVCSNQFNISHSQSNIPKQNKVCKP
;
A
#
# COMPACT_ATOMS: atom_id res chain seq x y z
N MET A 1 -19.23 -2.46 -34.81
CA MET A 1 -18.16 -2.05 -33.87
C MET A 1 -18.74 -1.96 -32.46
N SER A 2 -18.10 -2.59 -31.49
CA SER A 2 -18.15 -2.43 -30.02
C SER A 2 -19.43 -1.93 -29.31
N GLY A 3 -20.61 -2.53 -29.53
CA GLY A 3 -21.81 -2.24 -28.71
C GLY A 3 -21.65 -2.52 -27.20
N ARG A 4 -20.67 -3.35 -26.79
CA ARG A 4 -20.40 -3.65 -25.38
C ARG A 4 -19.67 -2.51 -24.62
N GLN A 5 -18.90 -1.68 -25.32
CA GLN A 5 -18.10 -0.61 -24.69
C GLN A 5 -18.92 0.65 -24.37
N LEU A 6 -20.12 0.78 -24.94
CA LEU A 6 -20.97 1.97 -24.84
C LEU A 6 -21.78 2.03 -23.53
N CYS A 7 -22.10 0.88 -22.95
CA CYS A 7 -22.91 0.78 -21.73
C CYS A 7 -22.18 1.15 -20.43
N SER A 8 -20.85 1.28 -20.45
CA SER A 8 -20.04 1.58 -19.26
C SER A 8 -19.87 3.08 -18.98
N LYS A 9 -20.16 3.93 -19.98
CA LYS A 9 -19.90 5.37 -19.97
C LYS A 9 -21.10 6.17 -19.46
N ARG A 10 -20.87 7.10 -18.54
CA ARG A 10 -21.92 8.02 -18.05
C ARG A 10 -22.16 9.13 -19.07
N TYR A 11 -23.38 9.65 -19.12
CA TYR A 11 -23.73 10.77 -20.00
C TYR A 11 -22.76 11.97 -19.93
N ARG A 12 -22.24 12.30 -18.73
CA ARG A 12 -21.30 13.41 -18.57
C ARG A 12 -20.03 13.21 -19.40
N GLU A 13 -19.56 11.97 -19.53
CA GLU A 13 -18.38 11.64 -20.33
C GLU A 13 -18.65 11.91 -21.82
N PHE A 14 -19.82 11.53 -22.34
CA PHE A 14 -20.23 11.88 -23.71
C PHE A 14 -20.34 13.38 -23.94
N ALA A 15 -20.81 14.14 -22.95
CA ALA A 15 -20.89 15.59 -23.04
C ALA A 15 -19.50 16.24 -23.12
N ILE A 16 -18.53 15.74 -22.34
CA ILE A 16 -17.13 16.18 -22.37
C ILE A 16 -16.48 15.80 -23.71
N LEU A 17 -16.68 14.57 -24.17
CA LEU A 17 -16.22 14.11 -25.49
C LEU A 17 -16.71 15.06 -26.60
N ASN A 18 -18.02 15.32 -26.68
CA ASN A 18 -18.61 16.20 -27.68
C ASN A 18 -18.04 17.63 -27.61
N GLN A 19 -17.77 18.14 -26.40
CA GLN A 19 -17.16 19.46 -26.25
C GLN A 19 -15.71 19.50 -26.76
N ASN A 20 -14.93 18.45 -26.47
CA ASN A 20 -13.55 18.34 -26.92
C ASN A 20 -13.47 18.17 -28.43
N LEU A 21 -14.30 17.30 -29.00
CA LEU A 21 -14.39 17.11 -30.45
C LEU A 21 -14.82 18.39 -31.18
N LYS A 22 -15.78 19.15 -30.64
CA LYS A 22 -16.17 20.46 -31.20
C LYS A 22 -15.05 21.50 -31.17
N ARG A 23 -14.14 21.42 -30.18
CA ARG A 23 -12.99 22.32 -30.09
C ARG A 23 -11.95 21.98 -31.14
N GLU A 24 -11.70 20.70 -31.37
CA GLU A 24 -10.70 20.22 -32.32
C GLU A 24 -11.19 20.30 -33.78
N PHE A 25 -12.43 19.85 -34.03
CA PHE A 25 -13.03 19.80 -35.36
C PHE A 25 -14.09 20.89 -35.53
N ALA A 26 -13.70 22.17 -35.37
CA ALA A 26 -14.63 23.31 -35.38
C ALA A 26 -15.39 23.49 -36.71
N SER A 27 -14.86 22.99 -37.81
CA SER A 27 -15.49 23.00 -39.14
C SER A 27 -16.52 21.88 -39.36
N TYR A 28 -16.58 20.90 -38.46
CA TYR A 28 -17.53 19.79 -38.54
C TYR A 28 -18.82 20.08 -37.77
N THR A 29 -19.96 19.89 -38.42
CA THR A 29 -21.28 20.03 -37.77
C THR A 29 -21.65 18.76 -37.03
N PHE A 30 -21.33 18.73 -35.73
CA PHE A 30 -21.63 17.56 -34.89
C PHE A 30 -23.14 17.31 -34.70
N PRO A 31 -23.59 16.04 -34.74
CA PRO A 31 -24.95 15.69 -34.39
C PRO A 31 -25.27 16.06 -32.93
N LYS A 32 -26.55 16.29 -32.64
CA LYS A 32 -26.97 16.67 -31.28
C LYS A 32 -26.96 15.46 -30.36
N ILE A 33 -26.25 15.56 -29.24
CA ILE A 33 -26.39 14.59 -28.15
C ILE A 33 -27.78 14.72 -27.51
N PRO A 34 -28.38 13.63 -27.02
CA PRO A 34 -29.65 13.70 -26.30
C PRO A 34 -29.54 14.66 -25.11
N GLY A 35 -30.56 15.48 -24.89
CA GLY A 35 -30.55 16.55 -23.90
C GLY A 35 -30.48 16.07 -22.45
N LYS A 36 -30.15 16.99 -21.55
CA LYS A 36 -30.31 16.77 -20.11
C LYS A 36 -31.77 17.05 -19.74
N TRP A 37 -32.41 16.10 -19.07
CA TRP A 37 -33.74 16.28 -18.49
C TRP A 37 -33.59 16.76 -17.04
N PRO A 38 -34.39 17.75 -16.58
CA PRO A 38 -34.25 18.31 -15.23
C PRO A 38 -34.87 17.43 -14.13
N PHE A 39 -35.61 16.38 -14.50
CA PHE A 39 -36.24 15.44 -13.57
C PHE A 39 -35.57 14.06 -13.64
N SER A 40 -35.85 13.20 -12.65
CA SER A 40 -35.46 11.79 -12.71
C SER A 40 -36.03 11.14 -13.97
N LEU A 41 -35.18 10.44 -14.71
CA LEU A 41 -35.57 9.74 -15.92
C LEU A 41 -36.23 8.40 -15.55
N SER A 42 -37.31 8.04 -16.23
CA SER A 42 -37.85 6.68 -16.18
C SER A 42 -36.88 5.69 -16.85
N GLU A 43 -37.03 4.40 -16.56
CA GLU A 43 -36.20 3.35 -17.16
C GLU A 43 -36.28 3.37 -18.69
N GLN A 44 -37.48 3.59 -19.24
CA GLN A 44 -37.70 3.71 -20.68
C GLN A 44 -36.98 4.94 -21.28
N GLN A 45 -36.98 6.07 -20.56
CA GLN A 45 -36.27 7.28 -21.02
C GLN A 45 -34.75 7.11 -20.92
N LEU A 46 -34.25 6.34 -19.95
CA LEU A 46 -32.84 5.98 -19.85
C LEU A 46 -32.40 5.10 -21.02
N ASP A 47 -33.23 4.13 -21.42
CA ASP A 47 -32.91 3.26 -22.56
C ASP A 47 -32.95 4.04 -23.89
N ALA A 48 -33.97 4.89 -24.09
CA ALA A 48 -34.03 5.77 -25.26
C ALA A 48 -32.82 6.71 -25.35
N ARG A 49 -32.37 7.24 -24.21
CA ARG A 49 -31.16 8.06 -24.13
C ARG A 49 -29.89 7.26 -24.45
N ARG A 50 -29.81 6.00 -23.98
CA ARG A 50 -28.68 5.10 -24.29
C ARG A 50 -28.57 4.88 -25.79
N ARG A 51 -29.67 4.50 -26.46
CA ARG A 51 -29.71 4.33 -27.92
C ARG A 51 -29.33 5.61 -28.66
N GLY A 52 -29.82 6.76 -28.21
CA GLY A 52 -29.46 8.05 -28.80
C GLY A 52 -27.98 8.42 -28.67
N LEU A 53 -27.30 7.96 -27.61
CA LEU A 53 -25.85 8.12 -27.46
C LEU A 53 -25.07 7.15 -28.35
N GLU A 54 -25.57 5.93 -28.52
CA GLU A 54 -25.00 4.93 -29.44
C GLU A 54 -25.06 5.43 -30.89
N GLU A 55 -26.23 5.92 -31.33
CA GLU A 55 -26.40 6.53 -32.65
C GLU A 55 -25.50 7.76 -32.85
N TYR A 56 -25.34 8.58 -31.82
CA TYR A 56 -24.44 9.73 -31.87
C TYR A 56 -23.01 9.28 -32.17
N LEU A 57 -22.51 8.29 -31.44
CA LEU A 57 -21.15 7.78 -31.66
C LEU A 57 -20.99 7.10 -33.01
N GLU A 58 -21.96 6.31 -33.45
CA GLU A 58 -21.93 5.69 -34.78
C GLU A 58 -21.79 6.75 -35.88
N ARG A 59 -22.57 7.84 -35.79
CA ARG A 59 -22.51 8.95 -36.75
C ARG A 59 -21.22 9.76 -36.68
N VAL A 60 -20.59 9.87 -35.50
CA VAL A 60 -19.34 10.63 -35.35
C VAL A 60 -18.14 9.77 -35.78
N CYS A 61 -18.14 8.49 -35.43
CA CYS A 61 -17.09 7.54 -35.81
C CYS A 61 -17.12 7.15 -37.30
N SER A 62 -18.25 7.33 -38.00
CA SER A 62 -18.32 7.13 -39.46
C SER A 62 -17.45 8.11 -40.24
N VAL A 63 -17.13 9.27 -39.64
CA VAL A 63 -16.15 10.21 -40.18
C VAL A 63 -14.76 9.76 -39.76
N ARG A 64 -14.03 9.13 -40.67
CA ARG A 64 -12.75 8.48 -40.40
C ARG A 64 -11.76 9.33 -39.58
N VAL A 65 -11.55 10.58 -39.98
CA VAL A 65 -10.61 11.51 -39.29
C VAL A 65 -11.00 11.73 -37.83
N ILE A 66 -12.30 11.75 -37.52
CA ILE A 66 -12.79 11.93 -36.15
C ILE A 66 -12.79 10.60 -35.40
N GLY A 67 -13.19 9.51 -36.07
CA GLY A 67 -13.13 8.16 -35.52
C GLY A 67 -11.72 7.74 -35.12
N GLU A 68 -10.71 8.10 -35.90
CA GLU A 68 -9.29 7.82 -35.67
C GLU A 68 -8.59 8.86 -34.79
N SER A 69 -9.29 9.91 -34.34
CA SER A 69 -8.70 10.96 -33.49
C SER A 69 -8.30 10.43 -32.11
N ASP A 70 -7.23 11.00 -31.53
CA ASP A 70 -6.75 10.64 -30.19
C ASP A 70 -7.87 10.80 -29.14
N ILE A 71 -8.67 11.87 -29.23
CA ILE A 71 -9.78 12.13 -28.31
C ILE A 71 -10.84 11.01 -28.38
N MET A 72 -11.14 10.52 -29.59
CA MET A 72 -12.08 9.42 -29.77
C MET A 72 -11.50 8.09 -29.30
N GLN A 73 -10.25 7.79 -29.68
CA GLN A 73 -9.58 6.56 -29.29
C GLN A 73 -9.40 6.48 -27.77
N GLU A 74 -9.05 7.59 -27.10
CA GLU A 74 -9.01 7.69 -25.64
C GLU A 74 -10.38 7.42 -25.02
N PHE A 75 -11.46 8.00 -25.58
CA PHE A 75 -12.81 7.78 -25.08
C PHE A 75 -13.30 6.33 -25.25
N LEU A 76 -12.96 5.70 -26.39
CA LEU A 76 -13.31 4.32 -26.72
C LEU A 76 -12.42 3.30 -26.01
N SER A 77 -11.22 3.70 -25.58
CA SER A 77 -10.36 2.86 -24.76
C SER A 77 -11.09 2.49 -23.47
N GLU A 78 -10.97 1.22 -23.08
CA GLU A 78 -11.61 0.64 -21.89
C GLU A 78 -11.07 1.35 -20.63
N SER A 79 -11.64 2.49 -20.30
CA SER A 79 -11.45 3.10 -18.99
C SER A 79 -12.35 2.32 -18.03
N ASP A 80 -11.79 1.22 -17.53
CA ASP A 80 -12.29 0.39 -16.42
C ASP A 80 -12.58 1.19 -15.13
N GLU A 81 -12.31 2.49 -15.14
CA GLU A 81 -12.63 3.49 -14.11
C GLU A 81 -14.10 3.50 -13.67
N ASN A 82 -15.05 2.97 -14.47
CA ASN A 82 -16.48 3.07 -14.16
C ASN A 82 -17.32 1.78 -14.29
N TYR A 83 -16.70 0.59 -14.43
CA TYR A 83 -17.48 -0.67 -14.47
C TYR A 83 -17.96 -1.05 -13.05
N ASN A 84 -19.23 -0.72 -12.78
CA ASN A 84 -20.05 -1.17 -11.66
C ASN A 84 -19.29 -1.37 -10.34
N GLY A 85 -19.18 -0.30 -9.54
CA GLY A 85 -18.69 -0.34 -8.16
C GLY A 85 -19.43 -1.33 -7.22
N VAL A 86 -20.31 -2.19 -7.73
CA VAL A 86 -21.11 -3.15 -6.98
C VAL A 86 -20.49 -4.55 -6.98
N SER A 87 -19.52 -4.86 -7.85
CA SER A 87 -18.85 -6.17 -7.82
C SER A 87 -17.87 -6.26 -6.64
N ASP A 88 -17.86 -7.41 -5.98
CA ASP A 88 -16.89 -7.70 -4.92
C ASP A 88 -15.50 -8.01 -5.50
N VAL A 89 -14.48 -7.66 -4.73
CA VAL A 89 -13.07 -7.95 -4.99
C VAL A 89 -12.39 -8.36 -3.69
N GLU A 90 -11.31 -9.13 -3.82
CA GLU A 90 -10.49 -9.52 -2.70
C GLU A 90 -9.21 -8.67 -2.67
N LEU A 91 -9.08 -7.83 -1.64
CA LEU A 91 -7.90 -7.00 -1.43
C LEU A 91 -6.97 -7.67 -0.43
N ARG A 92 -5.71 -7.91 -0.82
CA ARG A 92 -4.67 -8.39 0.08
C ARG A 92 -4.00 -7.22 0.79
N ILE A 93 -3.94 -7.29 2.11
CA ILE A 93 -3.40 -6.26 2.99
C ILE A 93 -2.28 -6.89 3.83
N ALA A 94 -1.10 -6.28 3.80
CA ALA A 94 0.02 -6.69 4.63
C ALA A 94 -0.19 -6.25 6.08
N LEU A 95 0.05 -7.17 7.01
CA LEU A 95 -0.01 -6.91 8.45
C LEU A 95 1.39 -6.62 9.01
N PRO A 96 1.49 -5.98 10.19
CA PRO A 96 2.78 -5.63 10.80
C PRO A 96 3.71 -6.82 11.04
N ASP A 97 3.14 -8.02 11.27
CA ASP A 97 3.85 -9.28 11.51
C ASP A 97 4.37 -9.98 10.24
N LYS A 98 4.27 -9.31 9.07
CA LYS A 98 4.63 -9.78 7.72
C LYS A 98 3.65 -10.81 7.13
N THR A 99 2.58 -11.13 7.83
CA THR A 99 1.49 -11.92 7.24
C THR A 99 0.64 -11.05 6.32
N THR A 100 -0.20 -11.68 5.51
CA THR A 100 -1.16 -10.97 4.64
C THR A 100 -2.56 -11.46 4.94
N ILE A 101 -3.50 -10.54 5.02
CA ILE A 101 -4.92 -10.85 5.17
C ILE A 101 -5.68 -10.34 3.95
N SER A 102 -6.60 -11.16 3.47
CA SER A 102 -7.48 -10.78 2.37
C SER A 102 -8.82 -10.28 2.91
N VAL A 103 -9.33 -9.15 2.41
CA VAL A 103 -10.68 -8.67 2.73
C VAL A 103 -11.53 -8.62 1.46
N ARG A 104 -12.77 -9.12 1.54
CA ARG A 104 -13.72 -9.08 0.43
C ARG A 104 -14.58 -7.82 0.57
N VAL A 105 -14.45 -6.91 -0.39
CA VAL A 105 -15.08 -5.58 -0.38
C VAL A 105 -15.57 -5.22 -1.78
N ARG A 106 -16.39 -4.18 -1.91
CA ARG A 106 -16.82 -3.71 -3.24
C ARG A 106 -15.70 -2.92 -3.91
N LYS A 107 -15.67 -2.92 -5.25
CA LYS A 107 -14.70 -2.12 -6.04
C LYS A 107 -14.73 -0.62 -5.71
N ASN A 108 -15.90 -0.08 -5.35
CA ASN A 108 -16.04 1.32 -4.96
C ASN A 108 -15.98 1.54 -3.44
N SER A 109 -15.53 0.56 -2.66
CA SER A 109 -15.41 0.75 -1.23
C SER A 109 -14.38 1.81 -0.91
N THR A 110 -14.74 2.71 0.00
CA THR A 110 -13.82 3.75 0.49
C THR A 110 -12.81 3.16 1.47
N THR A 111 -11.74 3.89 1.76
CA THR A 111 -10.74 3.51 2.77
C THR A 111 -11.39 3.11 4.10
N ASP A 112 -12.36 3.88 4.59
CA ASP A 112 -13.07 3.56 5.85
C ASP A 112 -13.81 2.22 5.79
N GLN A 113 -14.47 1.93 4.68
CA GLN A 113 -15.21 0.68 4.52
C GLN A 113 -14.25 -0.52 4.46
N VAL A 114 -13.14 -0.38 3.75
CA VAL A 114 -12.09 -1.40 3.69
C VAL A 114 -11.44 -1.59 5.06
N TYR A 115 -11.14 -0.50 5.76
CA TYR A 115 -10.56 -0.53 7.10
C TYR A 115 -11.50 -1.18 8.12
N GLN A 116 -12.79 -0.88 8.07
CA GLN A 116 -13.77 -1.52 8.95
C GLN A 116 -13.86 -3.03 8.70
N ALA A 117 -13.87 -3.46 7.43
CA ALA A 117 -13.84 -4.88 7.08
C ALA A 117 -12.58 -5.57 7.59
N LEU A 118 -11.44 -4.89 7.52
CA LEU A 118 -10.16 -5.37 8.05
C LEU A 118 -10.17 -5.49 9.58
N VAL A 119 -10.60 -4.45 10.29
CA VAL A 119 -10.69 -4.41 11.77
C VAL A 119 -11.56 -5.56 12.28
N MET A 120 -12.73 -5.77 11.67
CA MET A 120 -13.61 -6.90 12.02
C MET A 120 -12.96 -8.26 11.73
N LYS A 121 -12.24 -8.40 10.60
CA LYS A 121 -11.62 -9.66 10.21
C LYS A 121 -10.39 -10.01 11.06
N VAL A 122 -9.64 -9.01 11.50
CA VAL A 122 -8.47 -9.16 12.38
C VAL A 122 -8.87 -9.34 13.85
N GLY A 123 -10.06 -8.84 14.24
CA GLY A 123 -10.52 -8.88 15.62
C GLY A 123 -9.95 -7.75 16.48
N MET A 124 -9.74 -6.57 15.91
CA MET A 124 -9.29 -5.38 16.64
C MET A 124 -10.49 -4.72 17.34
N ASP A 125 -10.32 -4.34 18.62
CA ASP A 125 -11.29 -3.49 19.30
C ASP A 125 -11.21 -2.02 18.83
N SER A 126 -12.20 -1.21 19.18
CA SER A 126 -12.32 0.19 18.75
C SER A 126 -11.16 1.06 19.22
N ILE A 127 -10.63 0.81 20.43
CA ILE A 127 -9.50 1.57 20.98
C ILE A 127 -8.25 1.24 20.16
N MET A 128 -7.96 -0.05 19.95
CA MET A 128 -6.84 -0.48 19.12
C MET A 128 -6.97 0.08 17.69
N ALA A 129 -8.14 -0.05 17.07
CA ALA A 129 -8.38 0.43 15.71
C ALA A 129 -8.14 1.94 15.55
N SER A 130 -8.29 2.76 16.60
CA SER A 130 -8.02 4.20 16.53
C SER A 130 -6.53 4.55 16.36
N TYR A 131 -5.63 3.59 16.67
CA TYR A 131 -4.18 3.78 16.64
C TYR A 131 -3.49 3.08 15.47
N PHE A 132 -4.27 2.56 14.52
CA PHE A 132 -3.77 2.00 13.27
C PHE A 132 -4.45 2.68 12.10
N ALA A 133 -3.84 2.58 10.93
CA ALA A 133 -4.41 3.08 9.69
C ALA A 133 -4.00 2.20 8.51
N LEU A 134 -4.73 2.35 7.41
CA LEU A 134 -4.39 1.74 6.13
C LEU A 134 -3.43 2.66 5.36
N PHE A 135 -2.40 2.05 4.77
CA PHE A 135 -1.38 2.73 4.01
C PHE A 135 -1.26 2.13 2.61
N GLU A 136 -0.91 2.97 1.66
CA GLU A 136 -0.39 2.55 0.36
C GLU A 136 1.14 2.44 0.43
N VAL A 137 1.70 1.39 -0.16
CA VAL A 137 3.14 1.20 -0.38
C VAL A 137 3.44 1.47 -1.85
N ILE A 138 4.18 2.54 -2.11
CA ILE A 138 4.56 3.02 -3.44
C ILE A 138 6.06 2.72 -3.65
N ASN A 139 6.42 2.18 -4.81
CA ASN A 139 7.82 1.89 -5.19
C ASN A 139 8.61 1.12 -4.10
N HIS A 140 7.95 0.13 -3.48
CA HIS A 140 8.48 -0.78 -2.45
C HIS A 140 9.00 -0.15 -1.14
N SER A 141 9.03 1.17 -1.02
CA SER A 141 9.75 1.85 0.06
C SER A 141 8.98 3.04 0.62
N PHE A 142 8.24 3.75 -0.23
CA PHE A 142 7.46 4.89 0.21
C PHE A 142 6.11 4.44 0.74
N VAL A 143 5.70 4.98 1.87
CA VAL A 143 4.48 4.57 2.55
C VAL A 143 3.68 5.82 2.90
N ARG A 144 2.45 5.92 2.39
CA ARG A 144 1.54 7.03 2.71
C ARG A 144 0.26 6.53 3.34
N LYS A 145 -0.28 7.28 4.30
CA LYS A 145 -1.58 7.00 4.89
C LYS A 145 -2.67 7.28 3.85
N LEU A 146 -3.64 6.38 3.75
CA LEU A 146 -4.81 6.59 2.91
C LEU A 146 -5.80 7.54 3.59
N ALA A 147 -6.36 8.46 2.81
CA ALA A 147 -7.45 9.31 3.25
C ALA A 147 -8.78 8.53 3.27
N PRO A 148 -9.72 8.89 4.17
CA PRO A 148 -11.00 8.17 4.34
C PRO A 148 -11.83 8.01 3.06
N ASN A 149 -11.75 8.99 2.15
CA ASN A 149 -12.53 9.10 0.92
C ASN A 149 -11.83 8.55 -0.33
N GLU A 150 -10.63 7.98 -0.21
CA GLU A 150 -9.96 7.28 -1.30
C GLU A 150 -10.57 5.88 -1.54
N PHE A 151 -10.24 5.27 -2.69
CA PHE A 151 -10.73 3.95 -3.09
C PHE A 151 -9.58 2.95 -3.18
N PRO A 152 -9.32 2.12 -2.14
CA PRO A 152 -8.16 1.23 -2.09
C PRO A 152 -8.06 0.23 -3.25
N HIS A 153 -9.19 -0.21 -3.82
CA HIS A 153 -9.18 -1.07 -5.00
C HIS A 153 -8.55 -0.40 -6.22
N LYS A 154 -8.79 0.90 -6.44
CA LYS A 154 -8.17 1.64 -7.56
C LYS A 154 -6.65 1.66 -7.42
N LEU A 155 -6.16 1.95 -6.21
CA LEU A 155 -4.73 1.96 -5.89
C LEU A 155 -4.10 0.57 -6.02
N TYR A 156 -4.83 -0.46 -5.61
CA TYR A 156 -4.39 -1.85 -5.72
C TYR A 156 -4.16 -2.28 -7.18
N VAL A 157 -5.06 -1.89 -8.08
CA VAL A 157 -4.94 -2.18 -9.52
C VAL A 157 -3.81 -1.37 -10.16
N GLN A 158 -3.72 -0.07 -9.87
CA GLN A 158 -2.67 0.81 -10.42
C GLN A 158 -1.26 0.32 -10.06
N ASN A 159 -1.07 -0.20 -8.85
CA ASN A 159 0.22 -0.68 -8.38
C ASN A 159 0.48 -2.17 -8.70
N TYR A 160 -0.43 -2.85 -9.39
CA TYR A 160 -0.33 -4.30 -9.64
C TYR A 160 0.94 -4.69 -10.42
N THR A 161 1.42 -3.84 -11.34
CA THR A 161 2.62 -4.06 -12.14
C THR A 161 3.92 -3.58 -11.49
N SER A 162 3.84 -2.74 -10.46
CA SER A 162 5.01 -2.05 -9.86
C SER A 162 5.33 -2.51 -8.43
N ALA A 163 4.42 -3.21 -7.75
CA ALA A 163 4.64 -3.71 -6.39
C ALA A 163 5.03 -5.20 -6.40
N VAL A 164 5.73 -5.65 -5.35
CA VAL A 164 5.85 -7.09 -5.08
C VAL A 164 4.43 -7.63 -4.91
N PRO A 165 4.02 -8.69 -5.63
CA PRO A 165 2.63 -9.13 -5.69
C PRO A 165 1.99 -9.26 -4.31
N GLY A 166 1.06 -8.35 -3.98
CA GLY A 166 0.24 -8.42 -2.76
C GLY A 166 0.67 -7.57 -1.57
N THR A 167 1.49 -6.54 -1.78
CA THR A 167 2.00 -5.67 -0.68
C THR A 167 1.71 -4.18 -0.83
N CYS A 168 0.93 -3.77 -1.83
CA CYS A 168 0.65 -2.35 -2.07
C CYS A 168 -0.29 -1.71 -1.02
N LEU A 169 -0.98 -2.52 -0.21
CA LEU A 169 -1.76 -2.05 0.93
C LEU A 169 -1.22 -2.66 2.22
N ALA A 170 -1.07 -1.84 3.27
CA ALA A 170 -0.55 -2.27 4.56
C ALA A 170 -1.30 -1.65 5.74
N LEU A 171 -1.54 -2.45 6.77
CA LEU A 171 -1.94 -1.97 8.09
C LEU A 171 -0.70 -1.54 8.86
N ARG A 172 -0.68 -0.32 9.38
CA ARG A 172 0.42 0.14 10.25
C ARG A 172 -0.09 0.97 11.43
N LYS A 173 0.68 0.92 12.51
CA LYS A 173 0.54 1.81 13.66
C LYS A 173 0.60 3.26 13.18
N TRP A 174 -0.40 4.04 13.58
CA TRP A 174 -0.52 5.48 13.39
C TRP A 174 -0.68 6.14 14.76
N LEU A 175 0.39 6.10 15.54
CA LEU A 175 0.44 6.60 16.91
C LEU A 175 1.84 7.14 17.20
N PHE A 176 1.89 8.28 17.88
CA PHE A 176 3.10 9.11 17.99
C PHE A 176 3.51 9.42 19.43
N THR A 177 2.68 9.13 20.44
CA THR A 177 2.99 9.48 21.83
C THR A 177 3.07 8.25 22.75
N SER A 178 3.97 8.30 23.74
CA SER A 178 4.14 7.20 24.71
C SER A 178 2.93 7.02 25.63
N GLN A 179 2.16 8.09 25.89
CA GLN A 179 0.96 8.02 26.73
C GLN A 179 -0.14 7.20 26.05
N GLU A 180 -0.32 7.37 24.75
CA GLU A 180 -1.30 6.59 24.00
C GLU A 180 -0.87 5.12 23.83
N GLU A 181 0.45 4.83 23.79
CA GLU A 181 0.92 3.43 23.79
C GLU A 181 0.48 2.66 25.04
N GLU A 182 0.34 3.36 26.17
CA GLU A 182 -0.10 2.75 27.42
C GLU A 182 -1.51 2.15 27.29
N LEU A 183 -2.37 2.78 26.51
CA LEU A 183 -3.75 2.32 26.26
C LEU A 183 -3.80 1.03 25.43
N LEU A 184 -2.68 0.65 24.81
CA LEU A 184 -2.51 -0.57 24.03
C LEU A 184 -1.79 -1.68 24.81
N ARG A 185 -1.24 -1.38 26.00
CA ARG A 185 -0.39 -2.29 26.78
C ARG A 185 -1.07 -3.62 27.09
N ASP A 186 -2.34 -3.57 27.49
CA ASP A 186 -3.09 -4.75 27.92
C ASP A 186 -3.76 -5.49 26.74
N LYS A 187 -3.52 -5.04 25.50
CA LYS A 187 -4.08 -5.63 24.28
C LYS A 187 -3.02 -6.48 23.58
N PRO A 188 -3.04 -7.82 23.72
CA PRO A 188 -1.94 -8.69 23.25
C PRO A 188 -1.68 -8.54 21.74
N LEU A 189 -2.74 -8.38 20.94
CA LEU A 189 -2.62 -8.18 19.49
C LEU A 189 -1.96 -6.84 19.13
N ALA A 190 -2.29 -5.77 19.85
CA ALA A 190 -1.70 -4.46 19.63
C ALA A 190 -0.20 -4.47 19.96
N VAL A 191 0.16 -5.10 21.08
CA VAL A 191 1.56 -5.25 21.51
C VAL A 191 2.34 -6.09 20.49
N HIS A 192 1.75 -7.18 19.99
CA HIS A 192 2.33 -8.01 18.93
C HIS A 192 2.61 -7.19 17.65
N TYR A 193 1.63 -6.45 17.15
CA TYR A 193 1.81 -5.62 15.94
C TYR A 193 2.82 -4.49 16.13
N CYS A 194 2.79 -3.80 17.28
CA CYS A 194 3.76 -2.77 17.60
C CYS A 194 5.19 -3.34 17.61
N PHE A 195 5.40 -4.52 18.21
CA PHE A 195 6.70 -5.18 18.25
C PHE A 195 7.24 -5.49 16.84
N HIS A 196 6.40 -6.09 16.00
CA HIS A 196 6.82 -6.47 14.65
C HIS A 196 7.08 -5.26 13.74
N GLN A 197 6.31 -4.19 13.88
CA GLN A 197 6.53 -2.97 13.11
C GLN A 197 7.87 -2.29 13.45
N VAL A 198 8.27 -2.28 14.73
CA VAL A 198 9.59 -1.77 15.16
C VAL A 198 10.73 -2.62 14.58
N ARG A 199 10.60 -3.94 14.61
CA ARG A 199 11.62 -4.86 14.05
C ARG A 199 11.78 -4.73 12.54
N ALA A 200 10.71 -4.40 11.83
CA ALA A 200 10.78 -4.12 10.41
C ALA A 200 11.62 -2.87 10.12
N LEU A 201 11.50 -1.80 10.91
CA LEU A 201 12.25 -0.55 10.75
C LEU A 201 13.74 -0.70 11.05
N SER A 202 14.12 -1.49 12.05
CA SER A 202 15.53 -1.71 12.41
C SER A 202 16.31 -2.51 11.36
N THR A 203 15.63 -3.24 10.48
CA THR A 203 16.28 -3.97 9.38
C THR A 203 16.63 -3.05 8.20
N VAL A 204 15.97 -1.89 8.08
CA VAL A 204 16.10 -0.97 6.92
C VAL A 204 16.89 0.30 7.23
N ALA A 205 17.16 0.61 8.51
CA ALA A 205 17.91 1.80 8.90
C ALA A 205 18.81 1.54 10.12
N PRO A 206 20.12 1.32 9.95
CA PRO A 206 21.09 1.38 11.04
C PRO A 206 21.26 2.79 11.63
N THR A 207 20.73 3.82 10.97
CA THR A 207 21.15 5.22 11.18
C THR A 207 20.14 6.11 11.90
N ILE A 208 18.94 5.63 12.25
CA ILE A 208 17.97 6.42 13.02
C ILE A 208 18.05 5.98 14.49
N CYS A 209 18.83 6.75 15.24
CA CYS A 209 19.00 6.59 16.68
C CYS A 209 17.66 6.89 17.38
N TRP A 210 16.87 5.87 17.67
CA TRP A 210 15.83 5.99 18.68
C TRP A 210 16.54 6.29 20.00
N SER A 211 16.14 7.36 20.67
CA SER A 211 16.64 7.77 21.99
C SER A 211 16.33 6.78 23.12
N SER A 212 15.75 5.61 22.80
CA SER A 212 15.59 4.50 23.72
C SER A 212 16.58 3.39 23.36
N PRO A 213 17.57 3.10 24.23
CA PRO A 213 18.45 1.96 24.04
C PRO A 213 17.62 0.68 23.92
N TRP A 214 17.87 -0.09 22.86
CA TRP A 214 17.25 -1.38 22.57
C TRP A 214 17.07 -2.33 23.80
N PRO A 215 17.96 -2.36 24.82
CA PRO A 215 17.74 -3.15 26.04
C PRO A 215 16.47 -2.79 26.83
N ALA A 216 16.01 -1.53 26.80
CA ALA A 216 14.80 -1.09 27.51
C ALA A 216 13.52 -1.57 26.81
N VAL A 217 13.51 -1.54 25.47
CA VAL A 217 12.46 -2.13 24.63
C VAL A 217 12.42 -3.64 24.88
N GLN A 218 13.58 -4.31 24.88
CA GLN A 218 13.69 -5.74 25.11
C GLN A 218 13.16 -6.16 26.50
N LYS A 219 13.44 -5.38 27.56
CA LYS A 219 12.83 -5.57 28.89
C LYS A 219 11.31 -5.32 28.90
N LYS A 220 10.80 -4.33 28.15
CA LYS A 220 9.36 -4.02 28.04
C LYS A 220 8.55 -5.16 27.42
N TYR A 221 9.12 -5.89 26.45
CA TYR A 221 8.45 -6.99 25.74
C TYR A 221 8.85 -8.41 26.23
N GLN A 222 9.81 -8.54 27.16
CA GLN A 222 10.27 -9.82 27.74
C GLN A 222 9.17 -10.67 28.40
N PRO A 223 8.21 -10.11 29.16
CA PRO A 223 7.12 -10.89 29.75
C PRO A 223 6.22 -11.56 28.68
N MET A 224 6.06 -10.91 27.52
CA MET A 224 5.24 -11.41 26.41
C MET A 224 5.89 -12.61 25.71
N GLN A 225 7.23 -12.64 25.60
CA GLN A 225 7.97 -13.78 25.05
C GLN A 225 7.75 -15.06 25.86
N ARG A 226 7.67 -14.94 27.20
CA ARG A 226 7.44 -16.07 28.11
C ARG A 226 5.99 -16.58 28.06
N SER A 227 5.02 -15.70 27.83
CA SER A 227 3.58 -16.06 27.78
C SER A 227 3.18 -16.75 26.47
N MET A 228 3.79 -16.40 25.32
CA MET A 228 3.41 -16.94 24.00
C MET A 228 4.10 -18.26 23.59
N ARG A 229 4.97 -18.86 24.43
CA ARG A 229 5.78 -20.08 24.09
C ARG A 229 6.41 -20.02 22.69
N LEU A 230 6.94 -18.87 22.29
CA LEU A 230 7.64 -18.74 21.01
C LEU A 230 9.09 -19.19 21.19
N ASN A 231 9.40 -20.42 20.78
CA ASN A 231 10.78 -20.91 20.68
C ASN A 231 11.53 -20.15 19.58
N PHE A 232 12.25 -19.09 19.95
CA PHE A 232 13.23 -18.47 19.08
C PHE A 232 14.62 -18.69 19.67
N ASN A 233 15.46 -19.45 18.95
CA ASN A 233 16.90 -19.47 19.18
C ASN A 233 17.44 -18.07 18.88
N PHE A 234 17.78 -17.32 19.93
CA PHE A 234 18.50 -16.06 19.78
C PHE A 234 20.00 -16.38 19.64
N LEU A 235 20.62 -15.87 18.57
CA LEU A 235 22.06 -15.64 18.56
C LEU A 235 22.34 -14.59 19.63
N GLU A 236 22.96 -15.00 20.74
CA GLU A 236 23.50 -14.10 21.74
C GLU A 236 24.58 -13.22 21.10
N PHE A 237 24.27 -11.94 20.90
CA PHE A 237 25.33 -10.94 20.79
C PHE A 237 25.67 -10.48 22.21
N SER A 238 26.82 -10.93 22.68
CA SER A 238 27.42 -10.51 23.94
C SER A 238 27.73 -9.00 23.88
N PRO A 239 27.41 -8.20 24.92
CA PRO A 239 27.72 -6.79 24.95
C PRO A 239 29.19 -6.64 25.40
N LEU A 240 30.10 -6.42 24.46
CA LEU A 240 31.42 -5.87 24.76
C LEU A 240 31.52 -4.47 24.16
N ASP A 241 31.65 -3.52 25.09
CA ASP A 241 32.36 -2.24 25.00
C ASP A 241 31.87 -1.17 24.03
N ASN A 242 30.90 -0.38 24.51
CA ASN A 242 30.75 1.02 24.10
C ASN A 242 31.52 1.91 25.08
N THR A 243 32.85 1.91 24.95
CA THR A 243 33.66 3.05 25.37
C THR A 243 34.53 3.46 24.18
N ILE A 244 34.69 4.78 24.00
CA ILE A 244 35.59 5.46 23.07
C ILE A 244 34.96 5.81 21.72
N CYS A 245 34.36 7.01 21.68
CA CYS A 245 34.49 7.88 20.52
C CYS A 245 35.21 9.15 20.97
N SER A 246 36.54 9.12 20.97
CA SER A 246 37.36 10.31 20.75
C SER A 246 38.78 9.92 20.32
N THR A 247 39.20 10.53 19.21
CA THR A 247 40.57 10.96 18.93
C THR A 247 41.58 9.95 18.35
N VAL A 248 41.79 10.07 17.04
CA VAL A 248 43.08 10.24 16.31
C VAL A 248 44.19 9.17 16.43
N CYS A 249 44.71 8.84 15.23
CA CYS A 249 46.05 8.37 14.88
C CYS A 249 46.41 6.87 15.00
N SER A 250 46.67 6.34 13.80
CA SER A 250 47.89 5.60 13.43
C SER A 250 47.98 4.12 13.84
N ASN A 251 48.24 3.30 12.80
CA ASN A 251 49.14 2.14 12.76
C ASN A 251 49.11 1.22 14.00
N GLN A 252 48.78 -0.06 13.91
CA GLN A 252 49.55 -1.06 13.17
C GLN A 252 48.85 -2.42 13.29
N PHE A 253 49.16 -3.28 12.33
CA PHE A 253 48.69 -4.64 12.12
C PHE A 253 48.82 -5.60 13.33
N ASN A 254 47.91 -6.57 13.32
CA ASN A 254 47.99 -7.97 13.79
C ASN A 254 47.66 -8.33 15.24
N ILE A 255 46.57 -9.10 15.39
CA ILE A 255 46.40 -10.12 16.43
C ILE A 255 46.61 -11.51 15.80
N SER A 256 47.64 -12.17 16.35
CA SER A 256 47.85 -13.60 16.63
C SER A 256 47.55 -14.71 15.61
N HIS A 257 48.62 -15.51 15.44
CA HIS A 257 48.68 -16.97 15.49
C HIS A 257 47.79 -17.82 14.55
N SER A 258 48.45 -18.47 13.60
CA SER A 258 48.18 -19.88 13.29
C SER A 258 49.47 -20.69 13.45
N GLN A 259 49.34 -21.83 14.13
CA GLN A 259 50.40 -22.81 14.32
C GLN A 259 50.74 -23.50 13.01
N SER A 260 52.04 -23.65 12.71
CA SER A 260 52.53 -24.86 12.04
C SER A 260 54.02 -25.09 12.35
N ASN A 261 54.32 -26.37 12.57
CA ASN A 261 55.58 -27.06 12.86
C ASN A 261 56.91 -26.40 12.44
N ILE A 262 57.95 -26.61 13.25
CA ILE A 262 59.22 -27.34 12.94
C ILE A 262 60.23 -27.12 14.12
N PRO A 263 61.10 -28.10 14.46
CA PRO A 263 61.83 -28.14 15.74
C PRO A 263 63.25 -27.57 15.65
N LYS A 264 63.84 -27.17 16.80
CA LYS A 264 65.18 -27.59 17.29
C LYS A 264 65.75 -26.70 18.40
N GLN A 265 66.25 -27.40 19.44
CA GLN A 265 67.50 -27.20 20.17
C GLN A 265 67.67 -26.12 21.27
N ASN A 266 67.84 -26.66 22.49
CA ASN A 266 68.97 -26.48 23.43
C ASN A 266 69.29 -25.09 24.03
N LYS A 267 69.02 -24.95 25.34
CA LYS A 267 69.99 -24.76 26.47
C LYS A 267 69.23 -24.13 27.66
N VAL A 268 69.11 -24.79 28.83
CA VAL A 268 70.04 -24.76 30.00
C VAL A 268 70.14 -23.32 30.57
N CYS A 269 69.87 -22.97 31.84
CA CYS A 269 69.85 -23.68 33.12
C CYS A 269 69.00 -22.91 34.18
N LYS A 270 68.62 -23.65 35.22
CA LYS A 270 68.12 -23.26 36.57
C LYS A 270 69.19 -22.51 37.41
N PRO A 271 68.92 -22.08 38.66
CA PRO A 271 67.71 -22.28 39.49
C PRO A 271 66.91 -21.03 39.83
#